data_AF-A1CWY4-F1
#
_entry.id   AF-A1CWY4-F1
#
_cell.length_a   1.000
_cell.length_b   1.000
_cell.length_c   1.000
_cell.angle_alpha   90.00
_cell.angle_beta   90.00
_cell.angle_gamma   90.00
#
_symmetry.space_group_name_H-M   'P 1'
#
loop_
_entity.id
_entity.type
_entity.pdbx_description
1 polymer ?
#
loop_
_entity_poly.entity_id
_entity_poly.type
_entity_poly.pdbx_seq_one_letter_code
_entity_poly.pdbx_strand_id
1 'polypeptide(L)'
;MGILLEADYKGVVRGKEPVVSGLQRAFSSSKLGSQNPLTRRDGERLEPKERDGQLTYEIMNRDSAIALAKESSGEHVPTFVYISAASGAPMLPSRYITTKREAETTIASELPELRSIFIRPPFMYDSSRKITLPIALGGFVASQFNALLGDRLRFLGAMVDKPFQVDLVGEAVVEAMEDESIRGAVGTKQIENLATKAWRKSML
;
A
#
# COMPACT_ATOMS: atom_id res chain seq x y z
N MET A 1 -6.40 -9.54 -2.96
CA MET A 1 -7.72 -8.89 -3.13
C MET A 1 -8.67 -9.30 -2.00
N GLY A 2 -8.23 -9.39 -0.74
CA GLY A 2 -8.52 -10.64 -0.01
C GLY A 2 -8.89 -10.58 1.47
N ILE A 3 -9.38 -9.46 2.02
CA ILE A 3 -10.00 -9.52 3.37
C ILE A 3 -11.09 -8.45 3.57
N LEU A 4 -10.83 -7.21 3.16
CA LEU A 4 -11.77 -6.09 3.38
C LEU A 4 -12.92 -6.06 2.37
N LEU A 5 -12.63 -6.15 1.07
CA LEU A 5 -13.65 -6.33 0.03
C LEU A 5 -14.48 -7.60 0.27
N GLU A 6 -13.84 -8.65 0.80
CA GLU A 6 -14.51 -9.91 1.14
C GLU A 6 -15.38 -9.78 2.39
N ALA A 7 -14.96 -9.00 3.40
CA ALA A 7 -15.77 -8.73 4.58
C ALA A 7 -17.04 -7.95 4.23
N ASP A 8 -16.91 -6.90 3.40
CA ASP A 8 -18.04 -6.12 2.89
C ASP A 8 -18.96 -7.00 1.99
N TYR A 9 -18.38 -7.83 1.12
CA TYR A 9 -19.13 -8.75 0.25
C TYR A 9 -19.84 -9.87 1.02
N LYS A 10 -19.22 -10.44 2.06
CA LYS A 10 -19.82 -11.49 2.89
C LYS A 10 -21.03 -10.99 3.67
N GLY A 11 -21.10 -9.70 4.03
CA GLY A 11 -22.29 -9.11 4.66
C GLY A 11 -23.52 -9.21 3.76
N VAL A 12 -23.33 -8.93 2.47
CA VAL A 12 -24.34 -9.05 1.42
C VAL A 12 -24.73 -10.51 1.19
N VAL A 13 -23.76 -11.41 1.02
CA VAL A 13 -24.02 -12.84 0.75
C VAL A 13 -24.67 -13.54 1.94
N ARG A 14 -24.42 -13.07 3.18
CA ARG A 14 -25.06 -13.60 4.39
C ARG A 14 -26.48 -13.05 4.64
N GLY A 15 -27.02 -12.22 3.74
CA GLY A 15 -28.38 -11.67 3.84
C GLY A 15 -28.57 -10.67 4.99
N LYS A 16 -27.48 -10.14 5.57
CA LYS A 16 -27.54 -9.16 6.65
C LYS A 16 -27.86 -7.75 6.16
N GLU A 17 -27.58 -7.48 4.88
CA GLU A 17 -27.85 -6.20 4.23
C GLU A 17 -28.33 -6.42 2.78
N PRO A 18 -29.20 -5.55 2.24
CA PRO A 18 -29.49 -5.50 0.81
C PRO A 18 -28.23 -5.36 -0.06
N VAL A 19 -28.21 -5.99 -1.24
CA VAL A 19 -27.06 -6.02 -2.16
C VAL A 19 -26.56 -4.60 -2.51
N VAL A 20 -27.49 -3.67 -2.70
CA VAL A 20 -27.19 -2.28 -3.07
C VAL A 20 -26.52 -1.53 -1.92
N SER A 21 -27.01 -1.69 -0.69
CA SER A 21 -26.45 -1.01 0.49
C SER A 21 -25.07 -1.54 0.84
N GLY A 22 -24.82 -2.85 0.69
CA GLY A 22 -23.49 -3.41 0.95
C GLY A 22 -22.45 -2.97 -0.07
N LEU A 23 -22.82 -2.80 -1.35
CA LEU A 23 -21.94 -2.19 -2.36
C LEU A 23 -21.71 -0.70 -2.07
N GLN A 24 -22.75 0.07 -1.72
CA GLN A 24 -22.58 1.47 -1.31
C GLN A 24 -21.66 1.62 -0.10
N ARG A 25 -21.74 0.69 0.86
CA ARG A 25 -20.91 0.67 2.06
C ARG A 25 -19.46 0.25 1.76
N ALA A 26 -19.25 -0.73 0.88
CA ALA A 26 -17.92 -1.16 0.43
C ALA A 26 -17.16 -0.04 -0.28
N PHE A 27 -17.89 0.76 -1.08
CA PHE A 27 -17.35 1.84 -1.90
C PHE A 27 -17.56 3.24 -1.28
N SER A 28 -17.93 3.32 0.01
CA SER A 28 -18.07 4.62 0.70
C SER A 28 -16.76 5.41 0.61
N SER A 29 -16.84 6.74 0.58
CA SER A 29 -15.67 7.62 0.53
C SER A 29 -14.98 7.81 1.88
N SER A 30 -15.63 7.42 2.98
CA SER A 30 -15.10 7.40 4.35
C SER A 30 -15.57 6.16 5.11
N LYS A 31 -14.70 5.59 5.95
CA LYS A 31 -15.07 4.73 7.09
C LYS A 31 -14.31 5.17 8.33
N LEU A 32 -14.75 4.72 9.49
CA LEU A 32 -14.09 4.97 10.75
C LEU A 32 -12.80 4.16 10.85
N GLY A 33 -11.76 4.82 11.39
CA GLY A 33 -10.54 4.17 11.83
C GLY A 33 -10.67 3.62 13.24
N SER A 34 -9.62 3.78 14.01
CA SER A 34 -9.51 3.44 15.42
C SER A 34 -9.40 4.71 16.29
N GLN A 35 -8.97 4.57 17.54
CA GLN A 35 -8.49 5.71 18.31
C GLN A 35 -7.28 6.38 17.64
N ASN A 36 -6.98 7.63 18.01
CA ASN A 36 -5.84 8.34 17.41
C ASN A 36 -4.54 7.58 17.75
N PRO A 37 -3.82 7.04 16.75
CA PRO A 37 -2.63 6.22 17.00
C PRO A 37 -1.49 7.00 17.67
N LEU A 38 -1.40 8.31 17.42
CA LEU A 38 -0.35 9.17 17.97
C LEU A 38 -0.51 9.37 19.47
N THR A 39 -1.75 9.49 19.94
CA THR A 39 -2.07 9.76 21.35
C THR A 39 -2.43 8.50 22.14
N ARG A 40 -2.41 7.32 21.51
CA ARG A 40 -2.66 6.04 22.19
C ARG A 40 -1.57 5.78 23.24
N ARG A 41 -1.90 5.08 24.33
CA ARG A 41 -0.93 4.65 25.34
C ARG A 41 -0.09 3.49 24.82
N ASP A 42 1.14 3.36 25.30
CA ASP A 42 2.03 2.30 24.83
C ASP A 42 1.42 0.92 25.16
N GLY A 43 1.47 0.00 24.18
CA GLY A 43 0.81 -1.31 24.26
C GLY A 43 -0.74 -1.31 24.13
N GLU A 44 -1.41 -0.15 24.03
CA GLU A 44 -2.87 -0.08 23.91
C GLU A 44 -3.35 -0.59 22.54
N ARG A 45 -4.23 -1.60 22.52
CA ARG A 45 -4.71 -2.20 21.27
C ARG A 45 -5.53 -1.23 20.42
N LEU A 46 -5.30 -1.19 19.10
CA LEU A 46 -6.17 -0.47 18.16
C LEU A 46 -7.55 -1.14 18.09
N GLU A 47 -8.60 -0.38 18.40
CA GLU A 47 -9.98 -0.86 18.39
C GLU A 47 -10.75 -0.28 17.20
N PRO A 48 -11.39 -1.10 16.36
CA PRO A 48 -12.25 -0.61 15.30
C PRO A 48 -13.44 0.19 15.84
N LYS A 49 -13.67 1.39 15.29
CA LYS A 49 -14.80 2.23 15.69
C LYS A 49 -16.05 2.06 14.83
N GLU A 50 -15.97 1.26 13.76
CA GLU A 50 -17.17 0.86 13.03
C GLU A 50 -18.13 0.11 13.95
N ARG A 51 -19.44 0.36 13.81
CA ARG A 51 -20.48 -0.15 14.74
C ARG A 51 -20.53 -1.67 14.82
N ASP A 52 -20.09 -2.34 13.76
CA ASP A 52 -20.03 -3.80 13.63
C ASP A 52 -18.61 -4.36 13.90
N GLY A 53 -17.69 -3.53 14.38
CA GLY A 53 -16.30 -3.91 14.65
C GLY A 53 -15.51 -4.28 13.40
N GLN A 54 -15.98 -3.89 12.22
CA GLN A 54 -15.36 -4.25 10.95
C GLN A 54 -13.97 -3.61 10.84
N LEU A 55 -12.99 -4.39 10.38
CA LEU A 55 -11.70 -3.84 9.95
C LEU A 55 -11.91 -2.96 8.71
N THR A 56 -11.20 -1.85 8.64
CA THR A 56 -11.31 -0.86 7.55
C THR A 56 -9.94 -0.57 6.96
N TYR A 57 -9.89 0.11 5.80
CA TYR A 57 -8.61 0.55 5.23
C TYR A 57 -7.91 1.56 6.12
N GLU A 58 -8.68 2.38 6.83
CA GLU A 58 -8.22 3.35 7.81
C GLU A 58 -7.46 2.64 8.93
N ILE A 59 -8.03 1.57 9.49
CA ILE A 59 -7.36 0.78 10.52
C ILE A 59 -6.14 0.05 9.96
N MET A 60 -6.32 -0.66 8.83
CA MET A 60 -5.32 -1.57 8.29
C MET A 60 -4.13 -0.88 7.63
N ASN A 61 -4.35 0.24 6.93
CA ASN A 61 -3.30 0.94 6.20
C ASN A 61 -2.74 2.11 6.99
N ARG A 62 -3.60 2.92 7.63
CA ARG A 62 -3.20 4.17 8.28
C ARG A 62 -2.88 3.98 9.75
N ASP A 63 -3.85 3.52 10.53
CA ASP A 63 -3.72 3.56 11.98
C ASP A 63 -2.69 2.53 12.48
N SER A 64 -2.68 1.33 11.90
CA SER A 64 -1.67 0.30 12.17
C SER A 64 -0.25 0.76 11.87
N ALA A 65 -0.06 1.45 10.74
CA ALA A 65 1.24 1.93 10.30
C ALA A 65 1.77 3.05 11.21
N ILE A 66 0.91 4.01 11.58
CA ILE A 66 1.27 5.09 12.51
C ILE A 66 1.57 4.51 13.90
N ALA A 67 0.75 3.58 14.39
CA ALA A 67 0.99 2.94 15.69
C ALA A 67 2.33 2.20 15.72
N LEU A 68 2.65 1.43 14.68
CA LEU A 68 3.92 0.72 14.59
C LEU A 68 5.11 1.67 14.42
N ALA A 69 4.96 2.75 13.65
CA ALA A 69 6.00 3.77 13.49
C ALA A 69 6.29 4.49 14.81
N LYS A 70 5.24 4.82 15.58
CA LYS A 70 5.40 5.40 16.92
C LYS A 70 6.18 4.47 17.85
N GLU A 71 5.81 3.19 17.88
CA GLU A 71 6.53 2.19 18.68
C GLU A 71 7.99 2.05 18.23
N SER A 72 8.22 2.01 16.91
CA SER A 72 9.56 1.92 16.32
C SER A 72 10.41 3.14 16.66
N SER A 73 9.81 4.33 16.71
CA SER A 73 10.48 5.55 17.17
C SER A 73 10.82 5.49 18.66
N GLY A 74 9.91 4.97 19.50
CA GLY A 74 10.15 4.80 20.94
C GLY A 74 11.28 3.82 21.24
N GLU A 75 11.37 2.74 20.45
CA GLU A 75 12.43 1.73 20.53
C GLU A 75 13.70 2.10 19.75
N HIS A 76 13.79 3.34 19.22
CA HIS A 76 14.96 3.86 18.51
C HIS A 76 15.39 2.97 17.32
N VAL A 77 14.41 2.38 16.63
CA VAL A 77 14.66 1.60 15.41
C VAL A 77 15.29 2.52 14.36
N PRO A 78 16.44 2.15 13.77
CA PRO A 78 17.20 3.06 12.90
C PRO A 78 16.47 3.38 11.59
N THR A 79 15.54 2.54 11.15
CA THR A 79 14.83 2.72 9.88
C THR A 79 13.46 2.05 9.91
N PHE A 80 12.44 2.79 9.53
CA PHE A 80 11.07 2.29 9.37
C PHE A 80 10.69 2.23 7.90
N VAL A 81 10.27 1.07 7.41
CA VAL A 81 9.82 0.89 6.03
C VAL A 81 8.33 0.61 6.00
N TYR A 82 7.61 1.36 5.18
CA TYR A 82 6.19 1.15 4.94
C TYR A 82 5.91 0.86 3.46
N ILE A 83 5.25 -0.27 3.21
CA ILE A 83 4.81 -0.66 1.86
C ILE A 83 3.47 0.00 1.55
N SER A 84 3.56 1.12 0.85
CA SER A 84 2.44 1.88 0.32
C SER A 84 2.01 1.33 -1.05
N ALA A 85 1.59 2.20 -1.96
CA ALA A 85 1.28 1.89 -3.34
C ALA A 85 1.56 3.12 -4.22
N ALA A 86 1.99 2.91 -5.46
CA ALA A 86 2.02 3.96 -6.48
C ALA A 86 0.59 4.46 -6.76
N SER A 87 -0.35 3.51 -6.80
CA SER A 87 -1.71 3.73 -7.26
C SER A 87 -2.66 2.61 -6.85
N GLY A 88 -3.96 2.88 -6.95
CA GLY A 88 -5.00 1.90 -6.69
C GLY A 88 -5.25 1.06 -7.93
N ALA A 89 -5.37 -0.25 -7.75
CA ALA A 89 -5.86 -1.11 -8.82
C ALA A 89 -7.29 -0.71 -9.22
N PRO A 90 -7.68 -0.92 -10.48
CA PRO A 90 -9.07 -0.79 -10.92
C PRO A 90 -10.00 -1.56 -10.00
N MET A 91 -11.17 -0.99 -9.69
CA MET A 91 -12.15 -1.54 -8.74
C MET A 91 -11.81 -1.39 -7.25
N LEU A 92 -10.64 -0.87 -6.87
CA LEU A 92 -10.41 -0.52 -5.47
C LEU A 92 -11.02 0.85 -5.13
N PRO A 93 -11.66 1.00 -3.96
CA PRO A 93 -12.16 2.30 -3.53
C PRO A 93 -10.99 3.27 -3.36
N SER A 94 -11.22 4.57 -3.61
CA SER A 94 -10.21 5.63 -3.48
C SER A 94 -9.48 5.59 -2.13
N ARG A 95 -10.22 5.23 -1.08
CA ARG A 95 -9.73 5.04 0.29
C ARG A 95 -8.58 4.07 0.44
N TYR A 96 -8.47 3.08 -0.44
CA TYR A 96 -7.30 2.19 -0.44
C TYR A 96 -5.99 2.99 -0.56
N ILE A 97 -5.96 4.01 -1.42
CA ILE A 97 -4.78 4.86 -1.62
C ILE A 97 -4.72 6.02 -0.66
N THR A 98 -5.83 6.70 -0.41
CA THR A 98 -5.79 7.89 0.46
C THR A 98 -5.34 7.51 1.88
N THR A 99 -5.80 6.39 2.42
CA THR A 99 -5.38 5.92 3.76
C THR A 99 -3.89 5.59 3.83
N LYS A 100 -3.31 5.02 2.75
CA LYS A 100 -1.85 4.81 2.67
C LYS A 100 -1.09 6.13 2.62
N ARG A 101 -1.58 7.12 1.86
CA ARG A 101 -0.98 8.46 1.76
C ARG A 101 -1.08 9.23 3.07
N GLU A 102 -2.21 9.14 3.77
CA GLU A 102 -2.39 9.72 5.10
C GLU A 102 -1.35 9.15 6.07
N ALA A 103 -1.11 7.84 6.06
CA ALA A 103 -0.09 7.21 6.88
C ALA A 103 1.30 7.79 6.61
N GLU A 104 1.70 7.88 5.34
CA GLU A 104 2.98 8.46 4.93
C GLU A 104 3.15 9.90 5.43
N THR A 105 2.13 10.74 5.20
CA THR A 105 2.15 12.15 5.62
C THR A 105 2.27 12.26 7.12
N THR A 106 1.46 11.53 7.89
CA THR A 106 1.47 11.59 9.35
C THR A 106 2.78 11.08 9.93
N ILE A 107 3.33 9.98 9.43
CA ILE A 107 4.62 9.47 9.91
C ILE A 107 5.73 10.48 9.59
N ALA A 108 5.73 11.06 8.39
CA ALA A 108 6.74 12.04 8.01
C ALA A 108 6.65 13.36 8.79
N SER A 109 5.45 13.82 9.16
CA SER A 109 5.26 15.09 9.87
C SER A 109 5.43 14.95 11.38
N GLU A 110 4.91 13.88 11.97
CA GLU A 110 4.83 13.71 13.42
C GLU A 110 6.02 12.94 14.01
N LEU A 111 6.73 12.15 13.20
CA LEU A 111 7.89 11.35 13.62
C LEU A 111 9.14 11.70 12.78
N PRO A 112 9.58 12.97 12.73
CA PRO A 112 10.65 13.41 11.82
C PRO A 112 12.02 12.79 12.14
N GLU A 113 12.25 12.41 13.39
CA GLU A 113 13.50 11.75 13.83
C GLU A 113 13.57 10.27 13.37
N LEU A 114 12.43 9.65 13.08
CA LEU A 114 12.37 8.28 12.58
C LEU A 114 12.64 8.28 11.07
N ARG A 115 13.82 7.79 10.66
CA ARG A 115 14.13 7.60 9.23
C ARG A 115 13.12 6.66 8.59
N SER A 116 12.18 7.24 7.86
CA SER A 116 11.05 6.51 7.26
C SER A 116 11.19 6.43 5.76
N ILE A 117 10.95 5.24 5.19
CA ILE A 117 10.98 4.97 3.74
C ILE A 117 9.60 4.45 3.32
N PHE A 118 8.97 5.14 2.38
CA PHE A 118 7.63 4.81 1.88
C PHE A 118 7.74 4.23 0.48
N ILE A 119 7.77 2.90 0.39
CA ILE A 119 7.89 2.19 -0.89
C ILE A 119 6.53 2.20 -1.58
N ARG A 120 6.48 2.75 -2.80
CA ARG A 120 5.24 2.90 -3.58
C ARG A 120 5.30 1.99 -4.82
N PRO A 121 5.14 0.67 -4.66
CA PRO A 121 5.19 -0.24 -5.80
C PRO A 121 3.94 -0.11 -6.67
N PRO A 122 4.02 -0.45 -7.96
CA PRO A 122 2.84 -0.66 -8.80
C PRO A 122 2.17 -1.99 -8.41
N PHE A 123 1.26 -2.50 -9.24
CA PHE A 123 0.73 -3.85 -9.04
C PHE A 123 1.88 -4.87 -8.96
N MET A 124 1.92 -5.62 -7.85
CA MET A 124 2.92 -6.66 -7.65
C MET A 124 2.34 -8.03 -8.01
N TYR A 125 3.13 -8.85 -8.69
CA TYR A 125 2.76 -10.21 -9.05
C TYR A 125 3.80 -11.21 -8.59
N ASP A 126 3.34 -12.44 -8.37
CA ASP A 126 4.21 -13.54 -8.04
C ASP A 126 3.69 -14.84 -8.67
N SER A 127 4.61 -15.72 -9.03
CA SER A 127 4.31 -17.00 -9.68
C SER A 127 3.50 -17.94 -8.79
N SER A 128 3.63 -17.85 -7.46
CA SER A 128 2.83 -18.65 -6.52
C SER A 128 1.37 -18.21 -6.45
N ARG A 129 1.06 -16.96 -6.87
CA ARG A 129 -0.28 -16.38 -6.83
C ARG A 129 -0.92 -16.45 -8.21
N LYS A 130 -1.47 -17.64 -8.54
CA LYS A 130 -2.07 -17.98 -9.85
C LYS A 130 -3.04 -16.94 -10.44
N ILE A 131 -3.76 -16.19 -9.60
CA ILE A 131 -4.71 -15.14 -10.04
C ILE A 131 -4.01 -13.83 -10.45
N THR A 132 -2.81 -13.56 -9.92
CA THR A 132 -2.07 -12.32 -10.22
C THR A 132 -1.38 -12.35 -11.59
N LEU A 133 -1.07 -13.52 -12.12
CA LEU A 133 -0.35 -13.69 -13.39
C LEU A 133 -1.13 -13.17 -14.62
N PRO A 134 -2.42 -13.51 -14.82
CA PRO A 134 -3.19 -12.96 -15.95
C PRO A 134 -3.34 -11.43 -15.88
N ILE A 135 -3.50 -10.88 -14.67
CA ILE A 135 -3.62 -9.43 -14.44
C ILE A 135 -2.29 -8.74 -14.76
N ALA A 136 -1.17 -9.32 -14.30
CA ALA A 136 0.17 -8.80 -14.60
C ALA A 136 0.47 -8.85 -16.10
N LEU A 137 0.09 -9.93 -16.80
CA LEU A 137 0.25 -10.01 -18.25
C LEU A 137 -0.53 -8.92 -18.96
N GLY A 138 -1.79 -8.69 -18.58
CA GLY A 138 -2.60 -7.59 -19.11
C GLY A 138 -1.97 -6.21 -18.86
N GLY A 139 -1.49 -5.97 -17.63
CA GLY A 139 -0.82 -4.72 -17.26
C GLY A 139 0.49 -4.50 -18.03
N PHE A 140 1.29 -5.55 -18.24
CA PHE A 140 2.53 -5.47 -19.01
C PHE A 140 2.26 -5.13 -20.48
N VAL A 141 1.27 -5.77 -21.10
CA VAL A 141 0.86 -5.42 -22.47
C VAL A 141 0.42 -3.95 -22.53
N ALA A 142 -0.44 -3.52 -21.61
CA ALA A 142 -0.92 -2.14 -21.55
C ALA A 142 0.22 -1.10 -21.37
N SER A 143 1.21 -1.39 -20.52
CA SER A 143 2.35 -0.50 -20.28
C SER A 143 3.21 -0.32 -21.54
N GLN A 144 3.43 -1.40 -22.30
CA GLN A 144 4.18 -1.35 -23.55
C GLN A 144 3.46 -0.51 -24.62
N PHE A 145 2.13 -0.65 -24.72
CA PHE A 145 1.33 0.18 -25.63
C PHE A 145 1.36 1.67 -25.26
N ASN A 146 1.33 2.01 -23.97
CA ASN A 146 1.45 3.41 -23.56
C ASN A 146 2.84 4.00 -23.78
N ALA A 147 3.89 3.23 -23.54
CA ALA A 147 5.26 3.64 -23.85
C ALA A 147 5.42 3.93 -25.36
N LEU A 148 4.81 3.11 -26.22
CA LEU A 148 4.79 3.30 -27.67
C LEU A 148 4.00 4.56 -28.10
N LEU A 149 2.93 4.89 -27.38
CA LEU A 149 2.08 6.05 -27.65
C LEU A 149 2.57 7.35 -26.98
N GLY A 150 3.78 7.34 -26.42
CA GLY A 150 4.41 8.53 -25.84
C GLY A 150 3.67 9.05 -24.60
N ASP A 151 3.27 8.16 -23.69
CA ASP A 151 2.61 8.49 -22.42
C ASP A 151 1.23 9.18 -22.55
N ARG A 152 0.63 9.15 -23.75
CA ARG A 152 -0.69 9.75 -23.99
C ARG A 152 -1.85 9.05 -23.26
N LEU A 153 -1.65 7.85 -22.72
CA LEU A 153 -2.68 7.11 -21.97
C LEU A 153 -2.56 7.29 -20.45
N ARG A 154 -1.74 8.22 -19.95
CA ARG A 154 -1.66 8.54 -18.51
C ARG A 154 -3.02 8.88 -17.87
N PHE A 155 -4.01 9.33 -18.66
CA PHE A 155 -5.37 9.59 -18.19
C PHE A 155 -6.17 8.32 -17.82
N LEU A 156 -5.74 7.13 -18.28
CA LEU A 156 -6.29 5.83 -17.86
C LEU A 156 -5.80 5.41 -16.46
N GLY A 157 -4.99 6.25 -15.81
CA GLY A 157 -4.40 5.98 -14.52
C GLY A 157 -3.31 4.92 -14.57
N ALA A 158 -2.82 4.55 -13.40
CA ALA A 158 -1.71 3.62 -13.22
C ALA A 158 -2.02 2.14 -13.55
N MET A 159 -3.12 1.84 -14.26
CA MET A 159 -3.28 0.57 -14.99
C MET A 159 -2.13 0.33 -15.98
N VAL A 160 -1.47 1.40 -16.35
CA VAL A 160 -0.46 1.46 -17.40
C VAL A 160 0.96 1.34 -16.83
N ASP A 161 1.11 1.33 -15.50
CA ASP A 161 2.41 1.10 -14.89
C ASP A 161 2.76 -0.38 -14.98
N LYS A 162 3.96 -0.67 -15.49
CA LYS A 162 4.52 -2.02 -15.59
C LYS A 162 4.43 -2.70 -14.22
N PRO A 163 3.78 -3.88 -14.12
CA PRO A 163 3.68 -4.59 -12.86
C PRO A 163 5.05 -5.13 -12.45
N PHE A 164 5.32 -5.15 -11.15
CA PHE A 164 6.61 -5.58 -10.59
C PHE A 164 6.52 -6.97 -10.00
N GLN A 165 7.60 -7.74 -10.13
CA GLN A 165 7.74 -8.97 -9.34
C GLN A 165 7.92 -8.59 -7.87
N VAL A 166 7.38 -9.42 -6.97
CA VAL A 166 7.53 -9.20 -5.52
C VAL A 166 9.00 -9.19 -5.12
N ASP A 167 9.81 -10.10 -5.67
CA ASP A 167 11.24 -10.21 -5.36
C ASP A 167 12.01 -8.93 -5.74
N LEU A 168 11.71 -8.36 -6.92
CA LEU A 168 12.28 -7.07 -7.35
C LEU A 168 11.99 -5.96 -6.35
N VAL A 169 10.77 -5.89 -5.81
CA VAL A 169 10.43 -4.89 -4.78
C VAL A 169 11.14 -5.19 -3.47
N GLY A 170 11.30 -6.48 -3.11
CA GLY A 170 12.05 -6.91 -1.94
C GLY A 170 13.52 -6.50 -2.00
N GLU A 171 14.19 -6.74 -3.12
CA GLU A 171 15.57 -6.30 -3.37
C GLU A 171 15.71 -4.79 -3.24
N ALA A 172 14.78 -4.04 -3.85
CA ALA A 172 14.77 -2.59 -3.75
C ALA A 172 14.57 -2.07 -2.32
N VAL A 173 13.77 -2.76 -1.50
CA VAL A 173 13.56 -2.42 -0.08
C VAL A 173 14.87 -2.58 0.70
N VAL A 174 15.55 -3.72 0.54
CA VAL A 174 16.82 -3.99 1.23
C VAL A 174 17.87 -2.96 0.82
N GLU A 175 18.01 -2.70 -0.47
CA GLU A 175 18.95 -1.69 -0.97
C GLU A 175 18.60 -0.28 -0.46
N ALA A 176 17.31 0.06 -0.35
CA ALA A 176 16.88 1.33 0.23
C ALA A 176 17.21 1.45 1.71
N MET A 177 17.14 0.34 2.45
CA MET A 177 17.49 0.30 3.87
C MET A 177 19.00 0.47 4.08
N GLU A 178 19.83 -0.13 3.22
CA GLU A 178 21.30 0.03 3.28
C GLU A 178 21.77 1.45 2.93
N ASP A 179 21.03 2.17 2.08
CA ASP A 179 21.37 3.52 1.68
C ASP A 179 20.80 4.57 2.66
N GLU A 180 21.65 5.09 3.55
CA GLU A 180 21.27 6.08 4.56
C GLU A 180 20.73 7.40 3.96
N SER A 181 21.05 7.71 2.70
CA SER A 181 20.55 8.91 2.03
C SER A 181 19.07 8.81 1.64
N ILE A 182 18.53 7.60 1.60
CA ILE A 182 17.15 7.34 1.18
C ILE A 182 16.21 7.53 2.36
N ARG A 183 15.25 8.44 2.16
CA ARG A 183 14.15 8.77 3.08
C ARG A 183 12.93 9.25 2.30
N GLY A 184 11.76 9.09 2.89
CA GLY A 184 10.49 9.50 2.30
C GLY A 184 10.02 8.58 1.19
N ALA A 185 9.30 9.14 0.23
CA ALA A 185 8.63 8.39 -0.82
C ALA A 185 9.61 7.84 -1.88
N VAL A 186 9.54 6.53 -2.13
CA VAL A 186 10.28 5.83 -3.17
C VAL A 186 9.30 5.37 -4.26
N GLY A 187 9.34 6.06 -5.40
CA GLY A 187 8.46 5.78 -6.54
C GLY A 187 8.94 4.63 -7.42
N THR A 188 8.11 4.24 -8.40
CA THR A 188 8.34 3.09 -9.30
C THR A 188 9.72 3.11 -9.98
N LYS A 189 10.14 4.25 -10.54
CA LYS A 189 11.47 4.40 -11.17
C LYS A 189 12.63 4.22 -10.18
N GLN A 190 12.49 4.72 -8.95
CA GLN A 190 13.52 4.56 -7.93
C GLN A 190 13.60 3.09 -7.48
N ILE A 191 12.46 2.41 -7.35
CA ILE A 191 12.40 0.97 -7.05
C ILE A 191 13.18 0.15 -8.10
N GLU A 192 12.95 0.39 -9.40
CA GLU A 192 13.69 -0.33 -10.46
C GLU A 192 15.19 -0.06 -10.41
N ASN A 193 15.60 1.18 -10.14
CA ASN A 193 17.01 1.54 -10.01
C ASN A 193 17.67 0.86 -8.80
N LEU A 194 16.98 0.80 -7.67
CA LEU A 194 17.46 0.14 -6.45
C LEU A 194 17.57 -1.37 -6.64
N ALA A 195 16.56 -2.01 -7.23
CA ALA A 195 16.63 -3.44 -7.56
C ALA A 195 17.79 -3.74 -8.52
N THR A 196 17.99 -2.90 -9.54
CA THR A 196 19.12 -3.04 -10.47
C THR A 196 20.46 -2.92 -9.75
N LYS A 197 20.57 -2.02 -8.76
CA LYS A 197 21.77 -1.85 -7.92
C LYS A 197 22.02 -3.10 -7.06
N ALA A 198 20.98 -3.64 -6.42
CA ALA A 198 21.06 -4.87 -5.63
C ALA A 198 21.51 -6.06 -6.47
N TRP A 199 20.89 -6.27 -7.63
CA TRP A 199 21.24 -7.35 -8.56
C TRP A 199 22.71 -7.28 -9.00
N ARG A 200 23.23 -6.09 -9.30
CA ARG A 200 24.65 -5.90 -9.66
C ARG A 200 25.58 -6.26 -8.50
N LYS A 201 25.23 -5.96 -7.25
CA LYS A 201 26.02 -6.35 -6.07
C LYS A 201 26.08 -7.87 -5.92
N SER A 202 24.98 -8.59 -6.19
CA SER A 202 24.96 -10.07 -6.07
C SER A 202 25.76 -10.82 -7.15
N MET A 203 26.19 -10.13 -8.21
CA MET A 203 27.00 -10.71 -9.29
C MET A 203 28.51 -10.56 -9.08
N LEU A 204 28.93 -9.77 -8.08
CA LEU A 204 30.32 -9.55 -7.69
C LEU A 204 30.68 -10.44 -6.49
#